data_AF-A0A023FDL5-F1
#
_entry.id   AF-A0A023FDL5-F1
#
_cell.length_a   1.000
_cell.length_b   1.000
_cell.length_c   1.000
_cell.angle_alpha   90.00
_cell.angle_beta   90.00
_cell.angle_gamma   90.00
#
_symmetry.space_group_name_H-M   'P 1'
#
loop_
_entity.id
_entity.type
_entity.pdbx_description
1 polymer ?
#
loop_
_entity_poly.entity_id
_entity_poly.type
_entity_poly.pdbx_seq_one_letter_code
_entity_poly.pdbx_strand_id
1 'polypeptide(L)' 'MRLRPRFEDLKRRILAKVPHATVTGATGRTRSFEVEINGVAVYSKLKNDRFPNFEEVVTRVLEASEGKPVQPVTGTQ' A
#
# COMPACT_ATOMS: atom_id res chain seq x y z
N MET A 1 -9.95 -8.88 -13.62
CA MET A 1 -9.23 -7.95 -12.72
C MET A 1 -7.87 -8.55 -12.37
N ARG A 2 -6.75 -7.92 -12.80
CA ARG A 2 -5.40 -8.44 -12.53
C ARG A 2 -4.79 -7.68 -11.35
N LEU A 3 -4.53 -8.36 -10.21
CA LEU A 3 -3.93 -7.77 -9.01
C LEU A 3 -2.42 -7.53 -9.17
N ARG A 4 -1.72 -8.44 -9.86
CA ARG A 4 -0.27 -8.38 -10.09
C ARG A 4 0.20 -7.05 -10.70
N PRO A 5 -0.40 -6.51 -11.79
CA PRO A 5 0.02 -5.22 -12.34
C PRO A 5 -0.15 -4.05 -11.37
N ARG A 6 -1.18 -4.06 -10.53
CA ARG A 6 -1.43 -3.01 -9.53
C ARG A 6 -0.43 -3.07 -8.37
N PHE A 7 -0.07 -4.27 -7.94
CA PHE A 7 1.01 -4.47 -6.97
C PHE A 7 2.34 -3.93 -7.51
N GLU A 8 2.72 -4.28 -8.74
CA GLU A 8 3.97 -3.82 -9.35
C GLU A 8 4.01 -2.30 -9.55
N ASP A 9 2.89 -1.68 -9.94
CA ASP A 9 2.78 -0.22 -10.04
C ASP A 9 3.00 0.46 -8.68
N LEU A 10 2.26 0.04 -7.65
CA LEU A 10 2.42 0.59 -6.30
C LEU A 10 3.85 0.39 -5.77
N LYS A 11 4.42 -0.81 -5.97
CA LYS A 11 5.81 -1.11 -5.59
C LYS A 11 6.79 -0.15 -6.26
N ARG A 12 6.66 0.09 -7.57
CA ARG A 12 7.52 1.04 -8.29
C ARG A 12 7.41 2.46 -7.73
N ARG A 13 6.20 2.94 -7.45
CA ARG A 13 5.99 4.28 -6.88
C ARG A 13 6.60 4.43 -5.49
N ILE A 14 6.44 3.41 -4.64
CA ILE A 14 7.06 3.38 -3.31
C ILE A 14 8.59 3.44 -3.44
N LEU A 15 9.19 2.56 -4.23
CA LEU A 15 10.65 2.51 -4.39
C LEU A 15 11.24 3.76 -5.06
N ALA A 16 10.45 4.47 -5.87
CA ALA A 16 10.86 5.75 -6.44
C ALA A 16 10.98 6.88 -5.39
N LYS A 17 10.22 6.80 -4.29
CA LYS A 17 10.25 7.80 -3.20
C LYS A 17 11.07 7.36 -1.99
N VAL A 18 11.06 6.07 -1.70
CA VAL A 18 11.77 5.46 -0.57
C VAL A 18 12.59 4.26 -1.10
N PRO A 19 13.77 4.50 -1.72
CA PRO A 19 14.54 3.45 -2.41
C PRO A 19 15.02 2.32 -1.50
N HIS A 20 15.14 2.59 -0.20
CA HIS A 20 15.58 1.61 0.80
C HIS A 20 14.44 0.78 1.40
N ALA A 21 13.19 1.04 1.00
CA ALA A 21 12.04 0.27 1.49
C ALA A 21 12.06 -1.17 0.96
N THR A 22 11.70 -2.13 1.82
CA THR A 22 11.47 -3.51 1.40
C THR A 22 9.98 -3.70 1.11
N VAL A 23 9.61 -3.80 -0.18
CA VAL A 23 8.22 -4.01 -0.61
C VAL A 23 8.02 -5.45 -1.05
N THR A 24 7.25 -6.20 -0.27
CA THR A 24 6.87 -7.60 -0.53
C THR A 24 5.40 -7.70 -0.88
N GLY A 25 5.02 -8.78 -1.56
CA GLY A 25 3.63 -9.09 -1.89
C GLY A 25 3.37 -10.57 -1.74
N ALA A 26 2.21 -10.92 -1.18
CA ALA A 26 1.77 -12.30 -1.00
C ALA A 26 0.39 -12.50 -1.64
N THR A 27 0.08 -13.75 -2.01
CA THR A 27 -1.26 -14.09 -2.50
C THR A 27 -2.22 -14.20 -1.31
N GLY A 28 -3.19 -13.28 -1.23
CA GLY A 28 -4.25 -13.30 -0.24
C GLY A 28 -5.56 -13.91 -0.76
N ARG A 29 -6.65 -13.65 -0.04
CA ARG A 29 -8.01 -14.02 -0.44
C ARG A 29 -8.34 -13.46 -1.82
N THR A 30 -9.14 -14.19 -2.60
CA THR A 30 -9.58 -13.73 -3.93
C THR A 30 -10.20 -12.33 -3.87
N ARG A 31 -9.76 -11.44 -4.78
CA ARG A 31 -10.16 -10.02 -4.90
C ARG A 31 -9.70 -9.09 -3.77
N SER A 32 -8.92 -9.56 -2.79
CA SER A 32 -8.36 -8.70 -1.75
C SER A 32 -7.23 -7.84 -2.28
N PHE A 33 -6.98 -6.72 -1.59
CA PHE A 33 -5.81 -5.87 -1.77
C PHE A 33 -5.63 -5.16 -0.44
N GLU A 34 -4.77 -5.76 0.38
CA GLU A 34 -4.54 -5.37 1.77
C GLU A 34 -3.16 -4.74 1.84
N VAL A 35 -3.05 -3.62 2.55
CA VAL A 35 -1.79 -2.87 2.65
C VAL A 35 -1.40 -2.77 4.11
N GLU A 36 -0.17 -3.18 4.39
CA GLU A 36 0.48 -3.05 5.69
C GLU A 36 1.77 -2.25 5.53
N ILE A 37 2.04 -1.38 6.49
CA ILE A 37 3.29 -0.61 6.57
C ILE A 37 3.90 -0.91 7.93
N ASN A 38 5.12 -1.47 7.96
CA ASN A 38 5.83 -1.85 9.19
C ASN A 38 4.98 -2.70 10.16
N GLY A 39 4.17 -3.63 9.63
CA GLY A 39 3.29 -4.51 10.40
C GLY A 39 1.97 -3.89 10.85
N VAL A 40 1.69 -2.63 10.48
CA VAL A 40 0.43 -1.95 10.76
C VAL A 40 -0.47 -1.99 9.53
N ALA A 41 -1.67 -2.55 9.67
CA ALA A 41 -2.68 -2.56 8.61
C ALA A 41 -3.23 -1.16 8.36
N VAL A 42 -2.97 -0.61 7.16
CA VAL A 42 -3.36 0.75 6.78
C VAL A 42 -4.51 0.80 5.78
N TYR A 43 -4.77 -0.29 5.05
CA TYR A 43 -5.88 -0.36 4.11
C TYR A 43 -6.41 -1.78 3.91
N SER A 44 -7.72 -1.88 3.68
CA SER A 44 -8.36 -3.12 3.26
C SER A 44 -9.33 -2.89 2.11
N LYS A 45 -9.05 -3.50 0.96
CA LYS A 45 -10.00 -3.47 -0.17
C LYS A 45 -11.27 -4.27 0.14
N LEU A 46 -11.19 -5.33 0.94
CA LEU A 46 -12.40 -6.07 1.33
C LEU A 46 -13.35 -5.22 2.18
N LYS A 47 -12.83 -4.26 2.96
CA LYS A 47 -13.65 -3.32 3.74
C LYS A 47 -14.21 -2.17 2.91
N ASN A 48 -13.41 -1.64 1.97
CA ASN A 48 -13.76 -0.43 1.21
C ASN A 48 -14.38 -0.71 -0.18
N ASP A 49 -14.37 -1.96 -0.62
CA ASP A 49 -14.78 -2.44 -1.96
C ASP A 49 -14.08 -1.75 -3.16
N ARG A 50 -13.02 -0.98 -2.88
CA ARG A 50 -12.23 -0.22 -3.86
C ARG A 50 -10.75 -0.42 -3.60
N PHE A 51 -9.90 0.02 -4.53
CA PHE A 51 -8.47 0.05 -4.27
C PHE A 51 -8.11 1.28 -3.45
N PRO A 52 -6.99 1.24 -2.71
CA PRO A 52 -6.49 2.44 -2.06
C PRO A 52 -6.05 3.47 -3.09
N ASN A 53 -6.11 4.75 -2.74
CA ASN A 53 -5.39 5.79 -3.47
C ASN A 53 -3.89 5.52 -3.35
N PHE A 54 -3.22 5.25 -4.48
CA PHE A 54 -1.81 4.87 -4.47
C PHE A 54 -0.87 6.00 -4.03
N GLU A 55 -1.19 7.25 -4.36
CA GLU A 55 -0.37 8.40 -3.93
C GLU A 55 -0.44 8.58 -2.41
N GLU A 56 -1.61 8.36 -1.81
CA GLU A 56 -1.75 8.38 -0.35
C GLU A 56 -0.95 7.25 0.29
N VAL A 57 -1.00 6.02 -0.24
CA VAL A 57 -0.16 4.91 0.27
C VAL A 57 1.32 5.29 0.23
N VAL A 58 1.80 5.85 -0.89
CA VAL A 58 3.20 6.28 -1.03
C VAL A 58 3.54 7.37 -0.01
N THR A 59 2.63 8.30 0.24
CA THR A 59 2.78 9.34 1.27
C THR A 59 2.91 8.73 2.66
N ARG A 60 2.06 7.77 3.03
CA ARG A 60 2.14 7.09 4.34
C ARG A 60 3.44 6.32 4.51
N VAL A 61 3.94 5.70 3.44
CA VAL A 61 5.24 5.00 3.47
C VAL A 61 6.39 5.99 3.67
N LEU A 62 6.36 7.14 2.98
CA LEU A 62 7.37 8.19 3.16
C LEU A 62 7.36 8.72 4.59
N GLU A 63 6.19 9.06 5.13
CA GLU A 63 6.03 9.51 6.52
C GLU A 63 6.58 8.48 7.52
N ALA A 64 6.27 7.20 7.34
CA ALA A 64 6.78 6.13 8.18
C ALA A 64 8.31 5.99 8.08
N SER A 65 8.89 6.21 6.89
CA SER A 65 10.35 6.19 6.70
C SER A 65 11.06 7.37 7.39
N GLU A 66 10.36 8.48 7.61
CA GLU A 66 10.83 9.64 8.38
C GLU A 66 10.62 9.48 9.90
N GLY A 67 10.16 8.32 10.37
CA GLY A 67 9.92 8.03 11.78
C GLY A 67 8.58 8.55 12.32
N LYS A 68 7.67 9.01 11.45
CA LYS A 68 6.32 9.42 11.88
C LYS A 68 5.46 8.18 12.17
N PRO A 69 4.44 8.29 13.04
CA PRO A 69 3.49 7.21 13.28
C PRO A 69 2.78 6.78 12.00
N VAL A 70 2.62 5.47 11.79
CA VAL A 70 1.88 4.93 10.64
C VAL A 70 0.40 5.28 10.78
N GLN A 71 -0.17 5.84 9.72
CA GLN A 71 -1.56 6.30 9.67
C GLN A 71 -2.37 5.50 8.64
N PRO A 72 -3.70 5.37 8.82
CA PRO A 72 -4.56 4.69 7.86
C PRO A 72 -4.64 5.45 6.53
N VAL A 73 -4.89 4.71 5.45
CA VAL A 73 -5.20 5.23 4.12
C VAL A 73 -6.71 5.28 3.96
N THR A 74 -7.27 6.43 3.60
CA THR A 74 -8.74 6.62 3.49
C THR A 74 -9.21 6.89 2.06
N GLY A 75 -8.34 7.40 1.20
CA GLY A 75 -8.60 7.63 -0.21
C GLY A 75 -8.74 6.32 -0.99
N THR A 76 -9.60 6.33 -2.02
CA THR A 76 -9.89 5.15 -2.85
C THR A 76 -9.89 5.46 -4.34
N GLN A 77 -9.74 4.43 -5.19
CA GLN A 77 -9.78 4.48 -6.66
C GLN A 77 -10.24 3.16 -7.30
#